data_AF-A0A924PPA7-F1
#
_entry.id   AF-A0A924PPA7-F1
#
_cell.length_a   1.000
_cell.length_b   1.000
_cell.length_c   1.000
_cell.angle_alpha   90.00
_cell.angle_beta   90.00
_cell.angle_gamma   90.00
#
_symmetry.space_group_name_H-M   'P 1'
#
loop_
_entity.id
_entity.type
_entity.pdbx_description
1 polymer ?
#
loop_
_entity_poly.entity_id
_entity_poly.type
_entity_poly.pdbx_seq_one_letter_code
_entity_poly.pdbx_strand_id
1 'polypeptide(L)'
;RLLRLYKEVSGKSPSKGQLPFSTDWFMTWQPNIHASLFLNIHEYLNKSSEIDEIDVVIKAYQLYLEQTQSQGLEPLLSVTRAWRLVKFIDNGMLCLTKCNKCGGSYVTHPHEIARHFTCGLCNPPARAGKGKAAGALHMH
;
A
#
# COMPACT_ATOMS: atom_id res chain seq x y z
N ARG A 1 18.08 -21.48 7.09
CA ARG A 1 18.89 -20.43 6.42
C ARG A 1 18.30 -19.03 6.63
N LEU A 2 17.06 -18.73 6.21
CA LEU A 2 16.44 -17.39 6.35
C LEU A 2 16.22 -16.92 7.80
N LEU A 3 15.80 -17.79 8.73
CA LEU A 3 15.61 -17.42 10.15
C LEU A 3 16.90 -16.94 10.82
N ARG A 4 18.02 -17.57 10.47
CA ARG A 4 19.34 -17.20 10.97
C ARG A 4 19.75 -15.83 10.42
N LEU A 5 19.58 -15.64 9.11
CA LEU A 5 19.86 -14.37 8.42
C LEU A 5 19.00 -13.22 8.97
N TYR A 6 17.72 -13.45 9.24
CA TYR A 6 16.85 -12.46 9.88
C TYR A 6 17.34 -12.09 11.28
N LYS A 7 17.77 -13.06 12.10
CA LYS A 7 18.34 -12.80 13.43
C LYS A 7 19.65 -12.02 13.34
N GLU A 8 20.52 -12.38 12.39
CA GLU A 8 21.80 -11.70 12.15
C GLU A 8 21.61 -10.24 11.72
N VAL A 9 20.60 -9.95 10.88
CA VAL A 9 20.34 -8.60 10.37
C VAL A 9 19.50 -7.75 11.32
N SER A 10 18.45 -8.32 11.94
CA SER A 10 17.46 -7.56 12.71
C SER A 10 17.66 -7.63 14.24
N GLY A 11 18.56 -8.49 14.72
CA GLY A 11 18.82 -8.70 16.15
C GLY A 11 17.67 -9.37 16.93
N LYS A 12 16.56 -9.70 16.28
CA LYS A 12 15.38 -10.32 16.91
C LYS A 12 14.90 -11.54 16.15
N SER A 13 14.10 -12.38 16.82
CA SER A 13 13.38 -13.46 16.13
C SER A 13 12.27 -12.85 15.26
N PRO A 14 12.01 -13.40 14.06
CA PRO A 14 10.89 -12.94 13.24
C PRO A 14 9.58 -13.17 14.00
N SER A 15 8.60 -12.31 13.75
CA SER A 15 7.28 -12.44 14.38
C SER A 15 6.66 -13.78 14.00
N LYS A 16 6.06 -14.46 14.98
CA LYS A 16 5.22 -15.62 14.71
C LYS A 16 3.89 -15.10 14.19
N GLY A 17 3.68 -15.15 12.89
CA GLY A 17 2.43 -14.72 12.27
C GLY A 17 2.42 -15.10 10.80
N GLN A 18 1.28 -15.61 10.33
CA GLN A 18 1.08 -15.83 8.92
C GLN A 18 0.97 -14.48 8.19
N LEU A 19 1.38 -14.46 6.92
CA LEU A 19 1.15 -13.33 6.03
C LEU A 19 -0.33 -12.93 6.04
N PRO A 20 -0.68 -11.65 5.83
CA PRO A 20 -2.07 -11.26 5.73
C PRO A 20 -2.74 -12.04 4.59
N PHE A 21 -3.72 -12.88 4.94
CA PHE A 21 -4.44 -13.70 3.97
C PHE A 21 -5.58 -12.96 3.28
N SER A 22 -6.12 -11.91 3.88
CA SER A 22 -7.27 -11.18 3.34
C SER A 22 -6.88 -9.86 2.69
N THR A 23 -7.75 -9.43 1.77
CA THR A 23 -7.69 -8.14 1.09
C THR A 23 -8.15 -6.98 1.97
N ASP A 24 -8.84 -7.27 3.09
CA ASP A 24 -9.60 -6.28 3.87
C ASP A 24 -8.73 -5.16 4.42
N TRP A 25 -7.49 -5.47 4.82
CA TRP A 25 -6.57 -4.46 5.33
C TRP A 25 -6.34 -3.35 4.29
N PHE A 26 -6.25 -3.70 3.01
CA PHE A 26 -6.06 -2.76 1.91
C PHE A 26 -7.31 -1.92 1.61
N MET A 27 -8.49 -2.28 2.13
CA MET A 27 -9.73 -1.51 2.00
C MET A 27 -9.95 -0.52 3.14
N THR A 28 -9.18 -0.62 4.22
CA THR A 28 -9.29 0.32 5.34
C THR A 28 -8.67 1.67 4.98
N TRP A 29 -9.23 2.75 5.52
CA TRP A 29 -8.97 4.13 5.05
C TRP A 29 -7.49 4.53 4.84
N GLN A 30 -6.67 4.63 5.91
CA GLN A 30 -5.26 5.03 5.73
C GLN A 30 -4.44 3.94 5.02
N PRO A 31 -4.55 2.65 5.38
CA PRO A 31 -3.89 1.58 4.63
C PRO A 31 -4.15 1.59 3.13
N ASN A 32 -5.39 1.89 2.70
CA ASN A 32 -5.76 2.01 1.30
C ASN A 32 -4.98 3.14 0.61
N ILE A 33 -4.83 4.30 1.28
CA ILE A 33 -4.09 5.44 0.74
C ILE A 33 -2.61 5.08 0.55
N HIS A 34 -1.98 4.45 1.55
CA HIS A 34 -0.59 3.99 1.46
C HIS A 34 -0.40 2.89 0.40
N ALA A 35 -1.30 1.92 0.36
CA ALA A 35 -1.30 0.85 -0.64
C ALA A 35 -1.46 1.39 -2.06
N SER A 36 -2.35 2.36 -2.24
CA SER A 36 -2.58 3.02 -3.53
C SER A 36 -1.36 3.81 -3.98
N LEU A 37 -0.71 4.56 -3.08
CA LEU A 37 0.53 5.27 -3.39
C LEU A 37 1.61 4.30 -3.90
N PHE A 38 1.89 3.25 -3.13
CA PHE A 38 2.85 2.22 -3.54
C PHE A 38 2.48 1.59 -4.89
N LEU A 39 1.22 1.20 -5.09
CA LEU A 39 0.81 0.50 -6.29
C LEU A 39 0.85 1.39 -7.54
N ASN A 40 0.56 2.68 -7.42
CA ASN A 40 0.74 3.61 -8.54
C ASN A 40 2.23 3.76 -8.93
N ILE A 41 3.13 3.82 -7.94
CA ILE A 41 4.58 3.84 -8.19
C ILE A 41 5.03 2.53 -8.87
N HIS A 42 4.57 1.39 -8.36
CA HIS A 42 4.86 0.07 -8.92
C HIS A 42 4.40 -0.05 -10.37
N GLU A 43 3.15 0.33 -10.67
CA GLU A 43 2.59 0.32 -12.02
C GLU A 43 3.36 1.22 -12.98
N TYR A 44 3.84 2.38 -12.50
CA TYR A 44 4.66 3.28 -13.30
C TYR A 44 6.01 2.66 -13.64
N LEU A 45 6.73 2.10 -12.65
CA LEU A 45 8.02 1.45 -12.86
C LEU A 45 7.91 0.23 -13.78
N ASN A 46 6.89 -0.60 -13.57
CA ASN A 46 6.65 -1.80 -14.38
C ASN A 46 6.37 -1.48 -15.85
N LYS A 47 5.80 -0.30 -16.15
CA LYS A 47 5.54 0.16 -17.53
C LYS A 47 6.71 0.87 -18.18
N SER A 48 7.65 1.42 -17.39
CA SER A 48 8.69 2.31 -17.89
C SER A 48 10.06 1.66 -18.03
N SER A 49 10.21 0.40 -17.62
CA SER A 49 11.53 -0.24 -17.60
C SER A 49 11.46 -1.77 -17.68
N GLU A 50 12.44 -2.38 -18.36
CA GLU A 50 12.66 -3.83 -18.33
C GLU A 50 13.45 -4.19 -17.07
N ILE A 51 12.73 -4.35 -15.96
CA ILE A 51 13.28 -4.71 -14.65
C ILE A 51 12.58 -5.99 -14.18
N ASP A 52 13.32 -6.88 -13.52
CA ASP A 52 12.76 -8.08 -12.90
C ASP A 52 11.63 -7.72 -11.92
N GLU A 53 10.55 -8.52 -11.90
CA GLU A 53 9.35 -8.25 -11.08
C GLU A 53 9.68 -7.94 -9.61
N ILE A 54 10.61 -8.69 -9.02
CA ILE A 54 11.00 -8.49 -7.61
C ILE A 54 11.73 -7.17 -7.38
N ASP A 55 12.54 -6.74 -8.35
CA ASP A 55 13.28 -5.49 -8.28
C ASP A 55 12.34 -4.29 -8.44
N VAL A 56 11.28 -4.41 -9.25
CA VAL A 56 10.21 -3.41 -9.33
C VAL A 56 9.53 -3.25 -7.98
N VAL A 57 9.20 -4.36 -7.29
CA VAL A 57 8.61 -4.31 -5.94
C VAL A 57 9.53 -3.60 -4.94
N ILE A 58 10.82 -3.95 -4.95
CA ILE A 58 11.80 -3.34 -4.03
C ILE A 58 11.94 -1.84 -4.29
N LYS A 59 12.13 -1.43 -5.55
CA LYS A 59 12.29 -0.02 -5.94
C LYS A 59 11.03 0.79 -5.65
N ALA A 60 9.85 0.26 -5.98
CA ALA A 60 8.58 0.92 -5.68
C ALA A 60 8.38 1.11 -4.17
N TYR A 61 8.79 0.13 -3.36
CA TYR A 61 8.69 0.21 -1.92
C TYR A 61 9.65 1.27 -1.33
N GLN A 62 10.87 1.37 -1.86
CA GLN A 62 11.82 2.43 -1.47
C GLN A 62 11.27 3.82 -1.77
N LEU A 63 10.76 4.05 -2.99
CA LEU A 63 10.14 5.32 -3.37
C LEU A 63 8.90 5.65 -2.52
N TYR A 64 8.10 4.63 -2.17
CA TYR A 64 6.99 4.81 -1.23
C TYR A 64 7.48 5.30 0.14
N LEU A 65 8.55 4.71 0.69
CA LEU A 65 9.13 5.15 1.96
C LEU A 65 9.63 6.59 1.88
N GLU A 66 10.40 6.92 0.84
CA GLU A 66 10.91 8.28 0.59
C GLU A 66 9.75 9.29 0.52
N GLN A 67 8.70 8.97 -0.24
CA GLN A 67 7.54 9.83 -0.37
C GLN A 67 6.82 10.02 0.97
N THR A 68 6.56 8.96 1.73
CA THR A 68 5.89 9.08 3.04
C THR A 68 6.73 9.87 4.05
N GLN A 69 8.04 9.60 4.12
CA GLN A 69 8.95 10.29 5.01
C GLN A 69 9.06 11.77 4.66
N SER A 70 9.11 12.13 3.37
CA SER A 70 9.16 13.53 2.93
C SER A 70 7.93 14.34 3.36
N GLN A 71 6.79 13.67 3.58
CA GLN A 71 5.54 14.26 4.04
C GLN A 71 5.36 14.17 5.58
N GLY A 72 6.35 13.66 6.32
CA GLY A 72 6.25 13.45 7.77
C GLY A 72 5.21 12.39 8.17
N LEU A 73 4.86 11.48 7.26
CA LEU A 73 3.89 10.42 7.49
C LEU A 73 4.59 9.14 7.96
N GLU A 74 3.97 8.45 8.91
CA GLU A 74 4.42 7.13 9.35
C GLU A 74 4.05 6.08 8.29
N PRO A 75 5.00 5.28 7.77
CA PRO A 75 4.70 4.29 6.75
C PRO A 75 3.87 3.13 7.33
N LEU A 76 2.60 3.04 6.94
CA LEU A 76 1.70 1.96 7.36
C LEU A 76 1.83 0.67 6.54
N LEU A 77 2.25 0.79 5.28
CA LEU A 77 2.51 -0.35 4.41
C LEU A 77 3.92 -0.89 4.67
N SER A 78 4.01 -2.16 5.07
CA SER A 78 5.28 -2.86 5.19
C SER A 78 5.67 -3.53 3.86
N VAL A 79 6.96 -3.84 3.68
CA VAL A 79 7.47 -4.52 2.47
C VAL A 79 6.72 -5.83 2.18
N THR A 80 6.39 -6.57 3.23
CA THR A 80 5.65 -7.83 3.13
C THR A 80 4.21 -7.61 2.66
N ARG A 81 3.55 -6.54 3.13
CA ARG A 81 2.21 -6.17 2.66
C ARG A 81 2.26 -5.62 1.22
N ALA A 82 3.28 -4.86 0.87
CA ALA A 82 3.50 -4.36 -0.48
C ALA A 82 3.65 -5.51 -1.49
N TRP A 83 4.53 -6.48 -1.20
CA TRP A 83 4.66 -7.69 -2.00
C TRP A 83 3.34 -8.49 -2.07
N ARG A 84 2.64 -8.64 -0.95
CA ARG A 84 1.34 -9.34 -0.92
C ARG A 84 0.26 -8.62 -1.75
N LEU A 85 0.25 -7.29 -1.74
CA LEU A 85 -0.64 -6.48 -2.56
C LEU A 85 -0.42 -6.78 -4.05
N VAL A 86 0.83 -6.79 -4.51
CA VAL A 86 1.15 -7.17 -5.91
C VAL A 86 0.60 -8.56 -6.22
N LYS A 87 0.77 -9.53 -5.33
CA LYS A 87 0.18 -10.87 -5.52
C LYS A 87 -1.35 -10.87 -5.54
N PHE A 88 -2.02 -9.95 -4.86
CA PHE A 88 -3.48 -9.80 -5.00
C PHE A 88 -3.89 -9.15 -6.32
N ILE A 89 -3.08 -8.24 -6.87
CA ILE A 89 -3.27 -7.67 -8.20
C ILE A 89 -3.08 -8.76 -9.27
N ASP A 90 -1.97 -9.51 -9.21
CA ASP A 90 -1.65 -10.60 -10.15
C ASP A 90 -2.77 -11.65 -10.22
N ASN A 91 -3.38 -11.96 -9.07
CA ASN A 91 -4.48 -12.93 -8.97
C ASN A 91 -5.87 -12.33 -9.26
N GLY A 92 -5.95 -11.07 -9.68
CA GLY A 92 -7.23 -10.41 -9.99
C GLY A 92 -8.16 -10.24 -8.78
N MET A 93 -7.62 -10.27 -7.56
CA MET A 93 -8.38 -10.11 -6.32
C MET A 93 -8.55 -8.65 -5.91
N LEU A 94 -7.71 -7.76 -6.47
CA LEU A 94 -7.71 -6.32 -6.26
C LEU A 94 -7.36 -5.63 -7.59
N CYS A 95 -7.72 -4.35 -7.72
CA CYS A 95 -7.34 -3.52 -8.86
C CYS A 95 -7.16 -2.05 -8.47
N LEU A 96 -6.74 -1.22 -9.42
CA LEU A 96 -6.76 0.24 -9.30
C LEU A 96 -8.02 0.81 -9.97
N THR A 97 -8.79 1.60 -9.23
CA THR A 97 -9.96 2.33 -9.73
C THR A 97 -9.75 3.83 -9.59
N LYS A 98 -10.03 4.59 -10.66
CA LYS A 98 -9.95 6.05 -10.65
C LYS A 98 -11.10 6.65 -9.86
N CYS A 99 -10.78 7.54 -8.92
CA CYS A 99 -11.74 8.34 -8.19
C CYS A 99 -12.42 9.36 -9.11
N ASN A 100 -13.76 9.42 -9.07
CA ASN A 100 -14.52 10.35 -9.89
C ASN A 100 -14.39 11.84 -9.49
N LYS A 101 -13.86 12.13 -8.29
CA LYS A 101 -13.70 13.48 -7.75
C LYS A 101 -12.29 14.03 -7.91
N CYS A 102 -11.26 13.30 -7.46
CA CYS A 102 -9.87 13.76 -7.56
C CYS A 102 -9.08 13.18 -8.74
N GLY A 103 -9.63 12.19 -9.46
CA GLY A 103 -8.94 11.54 -10.59
C GLY A 103 -7.81 10.57 -10.21
N GLY A 104 -7.40 10.52 -8.94
CA GLY A 104 -6.39 9.58 -8.44
C GLY A 104 -6.86 8.13 -8.49
N SER A 105 -5.92 7.18 -8.68
CA SER A 105 -6.21 5.75 -8.72
C SER A 105 -6.00 5.12 -7.34
N TYR A 106 -7.00 4.38 -6.86
CA TYR A 106 -6.97 3.75 -5.54
C TYR A 106 -7.21 2.26 -5.62
N VAL A 107 -6.65 1.52 -4.66
CA VAL A 107 -6.88 0.08 -4.53
C VAL A 107 -8.35 -0.18 -4.21
N THR A 108 -9.00 -1.04 -4.99
CA THR A 108 -10.40 -1.45 -4.79
C THR A 108 -10.57 -2.94 -5.07
N HIS A 109 -11.74 -3.48 -4.74
CA HIS A 109 -12.12 -4.79 -5.23
C HIS A 109 -12.33 -4.78 -6.75
N PRO A 110 -12.22 -5.95 -7.41
CA PRO A 110 -12.60 -6.11 -8.79
C PRO A 110 -14.07 -5.70 -9.01
N HIS A 111 -14.37 -5.18 -10.19
CA HIS A 111 -15.71 -4.72 -10.58
C HIS A 111 -16.24 -3.47 -9.88
N GLU A 112 -15.40 -2.74 -9.13
CA GLU A 112 -15.76 -1.41 -8.66
C GLU A 112 -16.09 -0.49 -9.85
N ILE A 113 -17.24 0.18 -9.79
CA ILE A 113 -17.70 1.03 -10.90
C ILE A 113 -17.03 2.40 -10.79
N ALA A 114 -15.98 2.62 -11.60
CA ALA A 114 -15.19 3.85 -11.59
C ALA A 114 -16.02 5.16 -11.66
N ARG A 115 -17.16 5.16 -12.37
CA ARG A 115 -18.05 6.34 -12.45
C ARG A 115 -18.63 6.78 -11.10
N HIS A 116 -18.80 5.85 -10.17
CA HIS A 116 -19.40 6.10 -8.86
C HIS A 116 -18.40 6.01 -7.71
N PHE A 117 -17.19 5.50 -7.98
CA PHE A 117 -16.15 5.37 -6.97
C PHE A 117 -15.63 6.73 -6.50
N THR A 118 -15.70 6.96 -5.19
CA THR A 118 -15.11 8.12 -4.50
C THR A 118 -14.12 7.63 -3.46
N CYS A 119 -12.86 8.07 -3.52
CA CYS A 119 -11.82 7.61 -2.62
C CYS A 119 -12.00 8.12 -1.19
N GLY A 120 -11.35 7.45 -0.23
CA GLY A 120 -11.38 7.85 1.19
C GLY A 120 -10.71 9.19 1.50
N LEU A 121 -9.96 9.79 0.57
CA LEU A 121 -9.50 11.18 0.71
C LEU A 121 -10.60 12.19 0.30
N CYS A 122 -11.43 11.82 -0.68
CA CYS A 122 -12.49 12.66 -1.21
C CYS A 122 -13.78 12.61 -0.39
N ASN A 123 -14.04 11.46 0.25
CA ASN A 123 -15.15 11.21 1.17
C ASN A 123 -14.63 10.46 2.40
N PRO A 124 -13.97 11.16 3.34
CA PRO A 124 -13.39 10.54 4.53
C PRO A 124 -14.44 9.91 5.45
N PRO A 125 -14.16 8.74 6.06
CA PRO A 125 -15.03 8.17 7.08
C PRO A 125 -15.08 9.07 8.33
N ALA A 126 -16.14 8.94 9.14
CA ALA A 126 -16.38 9.79 10.32
C ALA A 126 -15.25 9.82 11.39
N ARG A 127 -14.36 8.82 11.36
CA ARG A 127 -13.20 8.71 12.26
C ARG A 127 -11.86 9.03 11.58
N ALA A 128 -11.90 9.59 10.37
CA ALA A 128 -10.72 10.04 9.68
C ALA A 128 -9.97 11.11 10.51
N GLY A 129 -8.65 11.00 10.60
CA GLY A 129 -7.78 11.96 11.30
C GLY A 129 -7.87 11.96 12.83
N LYS A 130 -8.81 11.20 13.44
CA LYS A 130 -9.02 11.18 14.91
C LYS A 130 -8.06 10.25 15.68
N GLY A 131 -7.12 9.60 14.99
CA GLY A 131 -6.11 8.76 15.63
C GLY A 131 -5.00 9.60 16.27
N LYS A 132 -4.61 9.27 17.50
CA LYS A 132 -3.53 9.94 18.25
C LYS A 132 -2.11 9.49 17.84
N ALA A 133 -1.97 8.71 16.77
CA ALA A 133 -0.68 8.23 16.33
C ALA A 133 0.06 9.38 15.62
N ALA A 134 1.28 9.69 16.10
CA ALA A 134 2.17 10.61 15.40
C ALA A 134 2.42 10.10 13.97
N GLY A 135 2.38 11.00 12.99
CA GLY A 135 2.57 10.65 11.57
C GLY A 135 1.35 10.04 10.88
N ALA A 136 0.17 10.05 11.51
CA ALA A 136 -1.08 9.64 10.87
C ALA A 136 -1.54 10.68 9.84
N LEU A 137 -2.31 10.24 8.84
CA LEU A 137 -3.02 11.15 7.95
C LEU A 137 -4.08 11.93 8.75
N HIS A 138 -3.90 13.25 8.86
CA HIS A 138 -4.83 14.17 9.47
C HIS A 138 -5.66 14.86 8.40
N MET A 139 -6.98 14.91 8.61
CA MET A 139 -7.91 15.70 7.79
C MET A 139 -8.16 17.01 8.53
N HIS A 140 -8.03 18.13 7.82
CA HIS A 140 -8.40 19.46 8.30
C HIS A 140 -9.91 19.67 8.22
#